data_AF-A0A8J8F9R4-F1
#
_entry.id   AF-A0A8J8F9R4-F1
#
_cell.length_a   1.000
_cell.length_b   1.000
_cell.length_c   1.000
_cell.angle_alpha   90.00
_cell.angle_beta   90.00
_cell.angle_gamma   90.00
#
_symmetry.space_group_name_H-M   'P 1'
#
loop_
_entity.id
_entity.type
_entity.pdbx_description
1 polymer ?
#
loop_
_entity_poly.entity_id
_entity_poly.type
_entity_poly.pdbx_seq_one_letter_code
_entity_poly.pdbx_strand_id
1 'polypeptide(L)'
;MIPEEESLTDKCRIIHENLESLPEYDHNTSPFELPTNGIYFFYEDGEFCTHENEREKRIVRVDTHRVDGNFRNRINSHYRGTKNSSVFRKHLGGALMRRKDPNDRRLKQWLKQDASTFQEIEMEVTKKLKEHFSFRCIPVEDKEERLRLEEELIATVAKCAKCKPTENWLGNFAADELVRKSGLWNHQHVTSENVLTEEAIERIRRLASKNSKEKRALFLIPCCSEKVPNGDHLPWMDVHSNQKFNDFPFLDAIRLQMINFYSNLKEEEGLKYYNRYDKNPEKKD
;
A
#
# COMPACT_ATOMS: atom_id res chain seq x y z
N MET A 1 3.78 -0.69 -36.64
CA MET A 1 3.92 -1.82 -35.71
C MET A 1 4.95 -1.37 -34.70
N ILE A 2 4.51 -1.00 -33.49
CA ILE A 2 5.41 -0.55 -32.42
C ILE A 2 6.29 -1.76 -32.04
N PRO A 3 7.62 -1.65 -31.98
CA PRO A 3 8.50 -2.69 -31.47
C PRO A 3 7.98 -3.23 -30.12
N GLU A 4 8.02 -4.54 -29.92
CA GLU A 4 7.49 -5.20 -28.73
C GLU A 4 8.06 -4.62 -27.42
N GLU A 5 9.34 -4.22 -27.41
CA GLU A 5 10.01 -3.54 -26.29
C GLU A 5 9.46 -2.14 -25.99
N GLU A 6 9.05 -1.39 -27.02
CA GLU A 6 8.47 -0.05 -26.88
C GLU A 6 7.04 -0.17 -26.32
N SER A 7 6.29 -1.19 -26.75
CA SER A 7 4.98 -1.52 -26.16
C SER A 7 5.06 -1.89 -24.68
N LEU A 8 6.05 -2.69 -24.24
CA LEU A 8 6.19 -3.05 -22.82
C LEU A 8 6.59 -1.86 -21.94
N THR A 9 7.45 -1.00 -22.45
CA THR A 9 7.87 0.22 -21.75
C THR A 9 6.68 1.15 -21.55
N ASP A 10 5.80 1.29 -22.54
CA ASP A 10 4.56 2.07 -22.43
C ASP A 10 3.59 1.48 -21.41
N LYS A 11 3.41 0.15 -21.39
CA LYS A 11 2.56 -0.51 -20.38
C LYS A 11 3.10 -0.25 -18.97
N CYS A 12 4.41 -0.34 -18.79
CA CYS A 12 5.06 -0.04 -17.51
C CYS A 12 4.85 1.43 -17.10
N ARG A 13 5.08 2.38 -18.03
CA ARG A 13 4.81 3.81 -17.81
C ARG A 13 3.39 4.06 -17.30
N ILE A 14 2.38 3.47 -17.95
CA ILE A 14 0.99 3.61 -17.54
C ILE A 14 0.76 3.10 -16.11
N ILE A 15 1.40 2.02 -15.69
CA ILE A 15 1.31 1.52 -14.30
C ILE A 15 1.85 2.57 -13.33
N HIS A 16 3.05 3.11 -13.60
CA HIS A 16 3.68 4.11 -12.74
C HIS A 16 2.80 5.36 -12.61
N GLU A 17 2.32 5.91 -13.72
CA GLU A 17 1.42 7.08 -13.73
C GLU A 17 0.14 6.85 -12.92
N ASN A 18 -0.48 5.68 -13.06
CA ASN A 18 -1.72 5.37 -12.33
C ASN A 18 -1.48 5.23 -10.82
N LEU A 19 -0.35 4.64 -10.44
CA LEU A 19 0.00 4.46 -9.04
C LEU A 19 0.44 5.78 -8.38
N GLU A 20 1.05 6.71 -9.11
CA GLU A 20 1.57 7.96 -8.54
C GLU A 20 0.48 8.80 -7.85
N SER A 21 -0.76 8.73 -8.36
CA SER A 21 -1.92 9.41 -7.78
C SER A 21 -2.44 8.82 -6.47
N LEU A 22 -1.97 7.61 -6.08
CA LEU A 22 -2.46 6.89 -4.91
C LEU A 22 -1.72 7.32 -3.63
N PRO A 23 -2.40 7.23 -2.46
CA PRO A 23 -1.74 7.44 -1.19
C PRO A 23 -0.55 6.50 -1.00
N GLU A 24 0.56 7.07 -0.54
CA GLU A 24 1.74 6.32 -0.13
C GLU A 24 1.67 5.97 1.35
N TYR A 25 2.03 4.73 1.67
CA TYR A 25 1.95 4.14 3.00
C TYR A 25 3.31 3.61 3.43
N ASP A 26 3.51 3.46 4.74
CA ASP A 26 4.75 2.95 5.32
C ASP A 26 4.47 2.01 6.51
N HIS A 27 5.47 1.81 7.36
CA HIS A 27 5.37 0.97 8.55
C HIS A 27 4.52 1.57 9.70
N ASN A 28 4.20 2.86 9.63
CA ASN A 28 3.39 3.60 10.61
C ASN A 28 1.92 3.67 10.21
N THR A 29 1.58 3.36 8.96
CA THR A 29 0.21 3.33 8.47
C THR A 29 -0.69 2.46 9.36
N SER A 30 -1.84 3.03 9.74
CA SER A 30 -2.85 2.29 10.48
C SER A 30 -3.41 1.14 9.64
N PRO A 31 -3.54 -0.09 10.17
CA PRO A 31 -4.14 -1.20 9.43
C PRO A 31 -5.56 -0.89 8.91
N PHE A 32 -6.29 0.02 9.56
CA PHE A 32 -7.65 0.41 9.17
C PHE A 32 -7.69 1.30 7.91
N GLU A 33 -6.58 1.93 7.53
CA GLU A 33 -6.45 2.68 6.29
C GLU A 33 -6.18 1.77 5.08
N LEU A 34 -5.77 0.53 5.34
CA LEU A 34 -5.44 -0.44 4.31
C LEU A 34 -6.67 -1.30 3.94
N PRO A 35 -6.80 -1.69 2.67
CA PRO A 35 -7.86 -2.60 2.25
C PRO A 35 -7.72 -3.97 2.91
N THR A 36 -8.80 -4.75 2.90
CA THR A 36 -8.78 -6.16 3.34
C THR A 36 -8.21 -7.09 2.29
N ASN A 37 -8.34 -6.72 1.01
CA ASN A 37 -7.85 -7.45 -0.15
C ASN A 37 -7.20 -6.49 -1.18
N GLY A 38 -6.08 -6.88 -1.78
CA GLY A 38 -5.47 -6.06 -2.83
C GLY A 38 -4.04 -6.43 -3.24
N ILE A 39 -3.50 -5.63 -4.13
CA ILE A 39 -2.13 -5.74 -4.64
C ILE A 39 -1.33 -4.55 -4.11
N TYR A 40 -0.11 -4.80 -3.65
CA TYR A 40 0.77 -3.76 -3.13
C TYR A 40 2.09 -3.69 -3.91
N PHE A 41 2.57 -2.45 -4.03
CA PHE A 41 3.74 -2.05 -4.82
C PHE A 41 4.70 -1.36 -3.88
N PHE A 42 5.83 -2.00 -3.58
CA PHE A 42 6.87 -1.38 -2.75
C PHE A 42 7.79 -0.52 -3.60
N TYR A 43 8.29 0.53 -2.97
CA TYR A 43 9.32 1.44 -3.44
C TYR A 43 10.47 1.45 -2.43
N GLU A 44 11.69 1.74 -2.89
CA GLU A 44 12.87 1.91 -2.05
C GLU A 44 13.47 3.30 -2.30
N ASP A 45 13.84 4.00 -1.22
CA ASP A 45 14.53 5.28 -1.33
C ASP A 45 15.79 5.17 -2.21
N GLY A 46 15.94 6.11 -3.14
CA GLY A 46 17.05 6.12 -4.08
C GLY A 46 16.80 5.35 -5.37
N GLU A 47 15.74 4.53 -5.46
CA GLU A 47 15.38 3.78 -6.66
C GLU A 47 14.34 4.54 -7.49
N PHE A 48 14.77 4.99 -8.68
CA PHE A 48 13.95 5.76 -9.60
C PHE A 48 14.06 5.23 -11.02
N CYS A 49 13.04 5.47 -11.83
CA CYS A 49 13.02 5.18 -13.26
C CYS A 49 12.55 6.41 -14.05
N THR A 50 12.82 6.39 -15.36
CA THR A 50 12.41 7.45 -16.28
C THR A 50 11.93 6.80 -17.57
N HIS A 51 10.62 6.79 -17.79
CA HIS A 51 10.01 6.28 -19.01
C HIS A 51 10.14 7.30 -20.15
N GLU A 52 9.72 8.54 -19.89
CA GLU A 52 9.86 9.68 -20.81
C GLU A 52 10.82 10.73 -20.23
N ASN A 53 10.30 11.81 -19.63
CA ASN A 53 11.10 12.94 -19.15
C ASN A 53 11.00 13.16 -17.63
N GLU A 54 10.09 12.45 -16.96
CA GLU A 54 9.86 12.61 -15.53
C GLU A 54 10.52 11.48 -14.73
N ARG A 55 11.04 11.86 -13.57
CA ARG A 55 11.67 10.92 -12.64
C ARG A 55 10.61 10.40 -11.68
N GLU A 56 10.36 9.10 -11.74
CA GLU A 56 9.33 8.42 -10.97
C GLU A 56 9.99 7.45 -9.98
N LYS A 57 9.31 7.15 -8.87
CA LYS A 57 9.78 6.08 -7.96
C LYS A 57 9.70 4.74 -8.68
N ARG A 58 10.79 3.97 -8.64
CA ARG A 58 10.84 2.64 -9.26
C ARG A 58 10.12 1.63 -8.39
N ILE A 59 9.23 0.84 -8.97
CA ILE A 59 8.62 -0.30 -8.29
C ILE A 59 9.74 -1.33 -8.06
N VAL A 60 9.98 -1.69 -6.81
CA VAL A 60 11.02 -2.68 -6.44
C VAL A 60 10.43 -4.03 -6.04
N ARG A 61 9.11 -4.11 -5.80
CA ARG A 61 8.38 -5.36 -5.57
C ARG A 61 6.89 -5.17 -5.82
N VAL A 62 6.26 -6.18 -6.41
CA VAL A 62 4.80 -6.33 -6.47
C VAL A 62 4.42 -7.64 -5.83
N ASP A 63 3.41 -7.67 -4.97
CA ASP A 63 2.95 -8.91 -4.33
C ASP A 63 1.49 -8.77 -3.86
N THR A 64 0.87 -9.89 -3.52
CA THR A 64 -0.48 -9.96 -2.96
C THR A 64 -0.56 -10.97 -1.80
N HIS A 65 -1.74 -11.56 -1.57
CA HIS A 65 -2.01 -12.58 -0.56
C HIS A 65 -3.07 -13.57 -1.07
N ARG A 66 -2.86 -14.86 -0.73
CA ARG A 66 -3.68 -15.99 -1.21
C ARG A 66 -4.94 -16.27 -0.39
N VAL A 67 -4.97 -15.82 0.86
CA VAL A 67 -6.10 -15.97 1.78
C VAL A 67 -6.83 -14.64 1.80
N ASP A 68 -8.14 -14.63 1.57
CA ASP A 68 -8.94 -13.41 1.57
C ASP A 68 -8.97 -12.76 2.96
N GLY A 69 -9.01 -11.42 2.98
CA GLY A 69 -8.93 -10.61 4.19
C GLY A 69 -7.52 -10.49 4.80
N ASN A 70 -6.51 -11.12 4.20
CA ASN A 70 -5.18 -11.23 4.81
C ASN A 70 -4.20 -10.11 4.41
N PHE A 71 -4.63 -9.10 3.64
CA PHE A 71 -3.76 -8.02 3.16
C PHE A 71 -2.97 -7.34 4.29
N ARG A 72 -3.68 -6.93 5.34
CA ARG A 72 -3.10 -6.18 6.49
C ARG A 72 -2.05 -6.99 7.23
N ASN A 73 -2.33 -8.27 7.49
CA ASN A 73 -1.39 -9.19 8.12
C ASN A 73 -0.16 -9.45 7.24
N ARG A 74 -0.36 -9.51 5.92
CA ARG A 74 0.72 -9.69 4.95
C ARG A 74 1.67 -8.50 4.98
N ILE A 75 1.15 -7.27 4.89
CA ILE A 75 1.95 -6.05 5.06
C ILE A 75 2.69 -6.03 6.40
N ASN A 76 2.00 -6.35 7.49
CA ASN A 76 2.62 -6.40 8.82
C ASN A 76 3.77 -7.44 8.90
N SER A 77 3.61 -8.58 8.22
CA SER A 77 4.64 -9.62 8.16
C SER A 77 5.92 -9.17 7.44
N HIS A 78 5.82 -8.22 6.50
CA HIS A 78 7.00 -7.61 5.89
C HIS A 78 7.73 -6.71 6.91
N TYR A 79 7.03 -5.77 7.54
CA TYR A 79 7.66 -4.79 8.44
C TYR A 79 8.08 -5.32 9.81
N ARG A 80 7.37 -6.32 10.34
CA ARG A 80 7.54 -6.80 11.73
C ARG A 80 7.76 -8.30 11.87
N GLY A 81 7.72 -9.05 10.77
CA GLY A 81 7.91 -10.50 10.78
C GLY A 81 9.38 -10.93 10.76
N THR A 82 9.62 -12.12 10.22
CA THR A 82 10.95 -12.71 10.01
C THR A 82 11.10 -13.21 8.57
N LYS A 83 12.30 -13.67 8.20
CA LYS A 83 12.54 -14.34 6.92
C LYS A 83 11.61 -15.52 6.66
N ASN A 84 11.10 -16.18 7.71
CA ASN A 84 10.24 -17.35 7.57
C ASN A 84 8.79 -16.95 7.27
N SER A 85 8.34 -15.79 7.75
CA SER A 85 7.01 -15.25 7.42
C SER A 85 7.00 -14.40 6.15
N SER A 86 8.17 -14.00 5.65
CA SER A 86 8.30 -13.12 4.49
C SER A 86 9.53 -13.46 3.63
N VAL A 87 9.27 -13.97 2.43
CA VAL A 87 10.31 -14.21 1.42
C VAL A 87 11.03 -12.92 1.04
N PHE A 88 10.35 -11.77 1.10
CA PHE A 88 10.98 -10.48 0.89
C PHE A 88 12.08 -10.19 1.92
N ARG A 89 11.79 -10.42 3.22
CA ARG A 89 12.79 -10.31 4.30
C ARG A 89 13.94 -11.28 4.12
N LYS A 90 13.66 -12.50 3.66
CA LYS A 90 14.67 -13.50 3.33
C LYS A 90 15.65 -13.00 2.26
N HIS A 91 15.15 -12.41 1.17
CA HIS A 91 16.00 -11.85 0.12
C HIS A 91 16.81 -10.64 0.61
N LEU A 92 16.18 -9.71 1.35
CA LEU A 92 16.86 -8.55 1.91
C LEU A 92 18.00 -8.94 2.85
N GLY A 93 17.74 -9.84 3.81
CA GLY A 93 18.78 -10.29 4.74
C GLY A 93 19.90 -11.04 4.04
N GLY A 94 19.58 -11.86 3.04
CA GLY A 94 20.59 -12.57 2.24
C GLY A 94 21.46 -11.59 1.45
N ALA A 95 20.86 -10.52 0.90
CA ALA A 95 21.59 -9.47 0.22
C ALA A 95 22.50 -8.67 1.16
N LEU A 96 22.01 -8.31 2.36
CA LEU A 96 22.80 -7.63 3.40
C LEU A 96 24.03 -8.46 3.79
N MET A 97 23.82 -9.76 4.06
CA MET A 97 24.90 -10.70 4.39
C MET A 97 25.92 -10.79 3.25
N ARG A 98 25.47 -11.03 2.00
CA ARG A 98 26.36 -11.16 0.83
C ARG A 98 27.14 -9.88 0.51
N ARG A 99 26.54 -8.71 0.72
CA ARG A 99 27.23 -7.42 0.52
C ARG A 99 28.38 -7.26 1.52
N LYS A 100 28.22 -7.75 2.75
CA LYS A 100 29.23 -7.67 3.80
C LYS A 100 30.32 -8.74 3.62
N ASP A 101 29.92 -9.99 3.39
CA ASP A 101 30.82 -11.11 3.13
C ASP A 101 30.12 -12.14 2.22
N PRO A 102 30.52 -12.24 0.93
CA PRO A 102 29.98 -13.23 0.01
C PRO A 102 30.18 -14.69 0.44
N ASN A 103 31.16 -14.96 1.31
CA ASN A 103 31.52 -16.31 1.78
C ASN A 103 30.96 -16.62 3.18
N ASP A 104 30.07 -15.79 3.72
CA ASP A 104 29.47 -16.01 5.03
C ASP A 104 28.76 -17.38 5.06
N ARG A 105 29.31 -18.31 5.86
CA ARG A 105 28.81 -19.68 6.00
C ARG A 105 27.37 -19.74 6.48
N ARG A 106 26.90 -18.69 7.16
CA ARG A 106 25.53 -18.56 7.67
C ARG A 106 24.52 -18.32 6.56
N LEU A 107 24.94 -17.86 5.37
CA LEU A 107 24.05 -17.54 4.25
C LEU A 107 23.19 -18.74 3.83
N LYS A 108 23.79 -19.93 3.76
CA LYS A 108 23.07 -21.17 3.41
C LYS A 108 21.94 -21.47 4.40
N GLN A 109 22.20 -21.24 5.70
CA GLN A 109 21.20 -21.41 6.75
C GLN A 109 20.13 -20.32 6.69
N TRP A 110 20.52 -19.06 6.48
CA TRP A 110 19.59 -17.94 6.34
C TRP A 110 18.59 -18.17 5.20
N LEU A 111 19.07 -18.60 4.03
CA LEU A 111 18.22 -18.80 2.86
C LEU A 111 17.31 -20.03 2.96
N LYS A 112 17.56 -20.93 3.90
CA LYS A 112 16.71 -22.09 4.14
C LYS A 112 15.41 -21.66 4.83
N GLN A 113 14.29 -22.05 4.23
CA GLN A 113 12.95 -21.85 4.80
C GLN A 113 12.84 -22.63 6.12
N ASP A 114 12.19 -22.01 7.11
CA ASP A 114 11.94 -22.58 8.44
C ASP A 114 13.19 -22.97 9.25
N ALA A 115 14.37 -22.58 8.79
CA ALA A 115 15.59 -22.61 9.59
C ALA A 115 15.60 -21.48 10.62
N SER A 116 16.42 -21.63 11.66
CA SER A 116 16.68 -20.57 12.64
C SER A 116 17.16 -19.28 11.96
N THR A 117 16.75 -18.16 12.54
CA THR A 117 17.10 -16.82 12.08
C THR A 117 18.33 -16.32 12.83
N PHE A 118 18.91 -15.23 12.33
CA PHE A 118 19.97 -14.47 13.00
C PHE A 118 19.38 -13.13 13.40
N GLN A 119 19.29 -12.87 14.71
CA GLN A 119 18.56 -11.71 15.25
C GLN A 119 19.15 -10.39 14.75
N GLU A 120 20.48 -10.31 14.66
CA GLU A 120 21.19 -9.14 14.13
C GLU A 120 20.81 -8.85 12.67
N ILE A 121 20.64 -9.88 11.85
CA ILE A 121 20.23 -9.71 10.45
C ILE A 121 18.76 -9.33 10.37
N GLU A 122 17.87 -9.92 11.18
CA GLU A 122 16.47 -9.52 11.23
C GLU A 122 16.27 -8.07 11.70
N MET A 123 17.10 -7.60 12.64
CA MET A 123 17.10 -6.20 13.08
C MET A 123 17.54 -5.27 11.95
N GLU A 124 18.60 -5.61 11.21
CA GLU A 124 19.03 -4.84 10.04
C GLU A 124 17.96 -4.80 8.94
N VAL A 125 17.31 -5.94 8.65
CA VAL A 125 16.20 -6.02 7.68
C VAL A 125 15.01 -5.16 8.14
N THR A 126 14.62 -5.25 9.41
CA THR A 126 13.53 -4.43 9.97
C THR A 126 13.86 -2.95 9.87
N LYS A 127 15.08 -2.55 10.25
CA LYS A 127 15.54 -1.16 10.14
C LYS A 127 15.45 -0.68 8.70
N LYS A 128 16.03 -1.44 7.76
CA LYS A 128 16.03 -1.12 6.33
C LYS A 128 14.60 -0.97 5.78
N LEU A 129 13.69 -1.89 6.10
CA LEU A 129 12.29 -1.81 5.65
C LEU A 129 11.56 -0.60 6.23
N LYS A 130 11.75 -0.30 7.51
CA LYS A 130 11.05 0.82 8.15
C LYS A 130 11.57 2.19 7.70
N GLU A 131 12.87 2.31 7.48
CA GLU A 131 13.52 3.59 7.17
C GLU A 131 13.49 3.94 5.68
N HIS A 132 13.45 2.95 4.78
CA HIS A 132 13.69 3.18 3.35
C HIS A 132 12.62 2.62 2.41
N PHE A 133 11.62 1.91 2.94
CA PHE A 133 10.56 1.36 2.10
C PHE A 133 9.22 1.99 2.42
N SER A 134 8.53 2.33 1.35
CA SER A 134 7.13 2.69 1.34
C SER A 134 6.40 1.84 0.32
N PHE A 135 5.08 1.90 0.32
CA PHE A 135 4.27 1.17 -0.65
C PHE A 135 3.01 1.92 -1.01
N ARG A 136 2.50 1.62 -2.20
CA ARG A 136 1.14 1.98 -2.62
C ARG A 136 0.36 0.69 -2.84
N CYS A 137 -0.96 0.75 -2.85
CA CYS A 137 -1.78 -0.44 -3.09
C CYS A 137 -3.07 -0.12 -3.85
N ILE A 138 -3.59 -1.13 -4.55
CA ILE A 138 -4.90 -1.10 -5.20
C ILE A 138 -5.81 -2.17 -4.56
N PRO A 139 -7.04 -1.84 -4.13
CA PRO A 139 -8.00 -2.83 -3.66
C PRO A 139 -8.45 -3.73 -4.80
N VAL A 140 -8.39 -5.05 -4.59
CA VAL A 140 -8.85 -6.08 -5.54
C VAL A 140 -9.47 -7.21 -4.75
N GLU A 141 -10.81 -7.25 -4.72
CA GLU A 141 -11.55 -8.21 -3.90
C GLU A 141 -11.47 -9.64 -4.44
N ASP A 142 -11.67 -9.81 -5.74
CA ASP A 142 -11.64 -11.13 -6.36
C ASP A 142 -10.23 -11.72 -6.35
N LYS A 143 -10.12 -12.93 -5.80
CA LYS A 143 -8.83 -13.60 -5.60
C LYS A 143 -8.16 -14.01 -6.91
N GLU A 144 -8.92 -14.54 -7.87
CA GLU A 144 -8.35 -15.02 -9.14
C GLU A 144 -7.90 -13.85 -10.00
N GLU A 145 -8.67 -12.76 -10.04
CA GLU A 145 -8.24 -11.48 -10.61
C GLU A 145 -6.96 -10.97 -9.97
N ARG A 146 -6.89 -10.98 -8.63
CA ARG A 146 -5.75 -10.49 -7.89
C ARG A 146 -4.46 -11.27 -8.17
N LEU A 147 -4.53 -12.59 -8.26
CA LEU A 147 -3.39 -13.44 -8.59
C LEU A 147 -2.96 -13.30 -10.06
N ARG A 148 -3.92 -13.21 -10.98
CA ARG A 148 -3.63 -12.97 -12.41
C ARG A 148 -2.94 -11.61 -12.60
N LEU A 149 -3.49 -10.54 -12.02
CA LEU A 149 -2.92 -9.21 -12.11
C LEU A 149 -1.53 -9.14 -11.44
N GLU A 150 -1.32 -9.82 -10.31
CA GLU A 150 0.01 -9.91 -9.67
C GLU A 150 1.06 -10.45 -10.66
N GLU A 151 0.78 -11.57 -11.33
CA GLU A 151 1.67 -12.14 -12.33
C GLU A 151 1.92 -11.17 -13.49
N GLU A 152 0.85 -10.61 -14.06
CA GLU A 152 0.95 -9.70 -15.21
C GLU A 152 1.73 -8.42 -14.90
N LEU A 153 1.53 -7.86 -13.71
CA LEU A 153 2.26 -6.70 -13.22
C LEU A 153 3.75 -7.00 -13.04
N ILE A 154 4.10 -8.12 -12.37
CA ILE A 154 5.49 -8.50 -12.14
C ILE A 154 6.20 -8.73 -13.48
N ALA A 155 5.58 -9.49 -14.39
CA ALA A 155 6.14 -9.79 -15.70
C ALA A 155 6.40 -8.52 -16.53
N THR A 156 5.43 -7.60 -16.53
CA THR A 156 5.52 -6.33 -17.27
C THR A 156 6.64 -5.45 -16.71
N VAL A 157 6.70 -5.26 -15.39
CA VAL A 157 7.72 -4.41 -14.76
C VAL A 157 9.12 -5.02 -14.91
N ALA A 158 9.27 -6.34 -14.74
CA ALA A 158 10.55 -7.03 -14.86
C ALA A 158 11.15 -6.94 -16.29
N LYS A 159 10.30 -6.85 -17.31
CA LYS A 159 10.70 -6.74 -18.72
C LYS A 159 10.83 -5.29 -19.22
N CYS A 160 10.54 -4.29 -18.39
CA CYS A 160 10.67 -2.88 -18.78
C CYS A 160 12.14 -2.49 -18.93
N ALA A 161 12.52 -2.00 -20.12
CA ALA A 161 13.90 -1.59 -20.41
C ALA A 161 14.36 -0.34 -19.64
N LYS A 162 13.42 0.43 -19.07
CA LYS A 162 13.67 1.68 -18.35
C LYS A 162 13.71 1.51 -16.82
N CYS A 163 13.05 0.48 -16.28
CA CYS A 163 12.96 0.23 -14.84
C CYS A 163 14.16 -0.54 -14.28
N LYS A 164 15.38 -0.13 -14.65
CA LYS A 164 16.61 -0.78 -14.18
C LYS A 164 16.96 -0.32 -12.75
N PRO A 165 17.49 -1.22 -11.90
CA PRO A 165 17.95 -0.83 -10.57
C PRO A 165 19.18 0.08 -10.67
N THR A 166 19.39 0.89 -9.64
CA THR A 166 20.65 1.66 -9.55
C THR A 166 21.84 0.75 -9.24
N GLU A 167 23.07 1.20 -9.51
CA GLU A 167 24.28 0.44 -9.20
C GLU A 167 24.41 0.12 -7.70
N ASN A 168 23.93 1.04 -6.86
CA ASN A 168 23.98 0.91 -5.41
C ASN A 168 22.78 0.14 -4.81
N TRP A 169 21.86 -0.32 -5.64
CA TRP A 169 20.70 -1.08 -5.19
C TRP A 169 21.14 -2.35 -4.45
N LEU A 170 20.63 -2.55 -3.23
CA LEU A 170 20.99 -3.71 -2.40
C LEU A 170 20.67 -5.04 -3.09
N GLY A 171 19.64 -5.06 -3.94
CA GLY A 171 19.24 -6.24 -4.70
C GLY A 171 20.31 -6.77 -5.65
N ASN A 172 21.31 -5.97 -6.04
CA ASN A 172 22.48 -6.43 -6.80
C ASN A 172 23.30 -7.49 -6.03
N PHE A 173 23.18 -7.52 -4.70
CA PHE A 173 23.80 -8.52 -3.82
C PHE A 173 22.85 -9.66 -3.44
N ALA A 174 21.59 -9.67 -3.90
CA ALA A 174 20.64 -10.73 -3.58
C ALA A 174 21.18 -12.10 -3.99
N ALA A 175 21.09 -13.11 -3.12
CA ALA A 175 21.59 -14.46 -3.42
C ALA A 175 20.90 -15.11 -4.62
N ASP A 176 19.62 -14.78 -4.81
CA ASP A 176 18.80 -15.19 -5.93
C ASP A 176 19.17 -14.44 -7.20
N GLU A 177 19.47 -15.18 -8.27
CA GLU A 177 19.85 -14.59 -9.55
C GLU A 177 18.68 -13.91 -10.27
N LEU A 178 17.45 -14.41 -10.10
CA LEU A 178 16.27 -13.80 -10.72
C LEU A 178 15.98 -12.44 -10.11
N VAL A 179 16.19 -12.28 -8.81
CA VAL A 179 16.09 -10.97 -8.12
C VAL A 179 17.12 -9.99 -8.68
N ARG A 180 18.37 -10.43 -8.86
CA ARG A 180 19.43 -9.58 -9.43
C ARG A 180 19.11 -9.15 -10.87
N LYS A 181 18.73 -10.12 -11.72
CA LYS A 181 18.53 -9.88 -13.16
C LYS A 181 17.28 -9.04 -13.44
N SER A 182 16.19 -9.26 -12.70
CA SER A 182 14.92 -8.55 -12.92
C SER A 182 14.91 -7.15 -12.34
N GLY A 183 15.81 -6.83 -11.40
CA GLY A 183 15.73 -5.59 -10.63
C GLY A 183 14.58 -5.55 -9.62
N LEU A 184 13.87 -6.66 -9.40
CA LEU A 184 12.75 -6.76 -8.46
C LEU A 184 13.09 -7.71 -7.32
N TRP A 185 12.58 -7.42 -6.12
CA TRP A 185 12.63 -8.35 -4.99
C TRP A 185 11.70 -9.57 -5.15
N ASN A 186 11.22 -9.84 -6.37
CA ASN A 186 10.39 -10.98 -6.75
C ASN A 186 11.28 -12.09 -7.34
N HIS A 187 10.97 -13.34 -6.99
CA HIS A 187 11.50 -14.53 -7.66
C HIS A 187 10.48 -15.08 -8.67
N GLN A 188 9.22 -15.17 -8.25
CA GLN A 188 8.14 -15.67 -9.10
C GLN A 188 7.71 -14.61 -10.11
N HIS A 189 7.24 -15.06 -11.28
CA HIS A 189 6.66 -14.26 -12.37
C HIS A 189 7.59 -13.28 -13.11
N VAL A 190 8.82 -13.05 -12.63
CA VAL A 190 9.77 -12.14 -13.30
C VAL A 190 10.23 -12.61 -14.69
N THR A 191 10.03 -13.89 -15.02
CA THR A 191 10.28 -14.47 -16.35
C THR A 191 8.99 -14.93 -17.03
N SER A 192 7.82 -14.54 -16.54
CA SER A 192 6.55 -14.94 -17.17
C SER A 192 6.35 -14.22 -18.49
N GLU A 193 5.73 -14.90 -19.45
CA GLU A 193 5.27 -14.32 -20.72
C GLU A 193 3.89 -13.66 -20.61
N ASN A 194 3.20 -13.86 -19.50
CA ASN A 194 1.91 -13.23 -19.22
C ASN A 194 2.14 -11.77 -18.81
N VAL A 195 2.40 -10.90 -19.78
CA VAL A 195 2.46 -9.44 -19.56
C VAL A 195 1.05 -8.85 -19.61
N LEU A 196 0.90 -7.61 -19.12
CA LEU A 196 -0.39 -6.93 -19.09
C LEU A 196 -1.03 -6.86 -20.46
N THR A 197 -2.32 -7.17 -20.50
CA THR A 197 -3.20 -6.94 -21.66
C THR A 197 -3.81 -5.53 -21.59
N GLU A 198 -4.36 -5.04 -22.70
CA GLU A 198 -5.09 -3.76 -22.70
C GLU A 198 -6.30 -3.78 -21.75
N GLU A 199 -6.98 -4.93 -21.64
CA GLU A 199 -8.07 -5.12 -20.69
C GLU A 199 -7.59 -5.00 -19.25
N ALA A 200 -6.46 -5.62 -18.91
CA ALA A 200 -5.86 -5.54 -17.58
C ALA A 200 -5.41 -4.11 -17.24
N ILE A 201 -4.85 -3.37 -18.20
CA ILE A 201 -4.47 -1.96 -18.02
C ILE A 201 -5.70 -1.10 -17.72
N GLU A 202 -6.75 -1.23 -18.51
CA GLU A 202 -7.99 -0.50 -18.28
C GLU A 202 -8.63 -0.88 -16.94
N ARG A 203 -8.52 -2.15 -16.54
CA ARG A 203 -8.95 -2.61 -15.23
C ARG A 203 -8.16 -1.95 -14.10
N ILE A 204 -6.82 -1.89 -14.20
CA ILE A 204 -5.95 -1.22 -13.22
C ILE A 204 -6.29 0.27 -13.12
N ARG A 205 -6.51 0.97 -14.24
CA ARG A 205 -6.92 2.38 -14.26
C ARG A 205 -8.19 2.61 -13.44
N ARG A 206 -9.20 1.76 -13.62
CA ARG A 206 -10.47 1.84 -12.86
C ARG A 206 -10.28 1.53 -11.38
N LEU A 207 -9.39 0.60 -11.02
CA LEU A 207 -9.11 0.26 -9.63
C LEU A 207 -8.34 1.40 -8.93
N ALA A 208 -7.37 2.00 -9.62
CA ALA A 208 -6.61 3.14 -9.12
C ALA A 208 -7.49 4.39 -8.97
N SER A 209 -8.34 4.70 -9.94
CA SER A 209 -9.20 5.90 -9.87
C SER A 209 -10.20 5.84 -8.71
N LYS A 210 -10.80 4.68 -8.44
CA LYS A 210 -11.67 4.45 -7.27
C LYS A 210 -10.94 4.58 -5.93
N ASN A 211 -9.63 4.37 -5.93
CA ASN A 211 -8.80 4.41 -4.73
C ASN A 211 -8.11 5.78 -4.53
N SER A 212 -8.09 6.63 -5.56
CA SER A 212 -7.80 8.05 -5.39
C SER A 212 -8.90 8.60 -4.48
N LYS A 213 -8.53 9.02 -3.27
CA LYS A 213 -9.48 9.47 -2.24
C LYS A 213 -10.41 10.51 -2.87
N GLU A 214 -11.66 10.13 -3.15
CA GLU A 214 -12.76 11.08 -3.02
C GLU A 214 -12.56 11.70 -1.65
N LYS A 215 -12.24 12.99 -1.58
CA LYS A 215 -12.05 13.71 -0.33
C LYS A 215 -13.38 13.70 0.42
N ARG A 216 -13.65 12.62 1.15
CA ARG A 216 -14.84 12.49 1.99
C ARG A 216 -14.55 13.28 3.26
N ALA A 217 -14.99 14.53 3.27
CA ALA A 217 -15.02 15.35 4.46
C ALA A 217 -16.10 14.80 5.40
N LEU A 218 -15.70 14.38 6.61
CA LEU A 218 -16.64 14.14 7.70
C LEU A 218 -16.74 15.44 8.50
N PHE A 219 -17.88 16.11 8.42
CA PHE A 219 -18.18 17.24 9.30
C PHE A 219 -18.75 16.71 10.61
N LEU A 220 -17.99 16.84 11.69
CA LEU A 220 -18.50 16.63 13.05
C LEU A 220 -19.10 17.96 13.52
N ILE A 221 -20.41 18.12 13.33
CA ILE A 221 -21.15 19.26 13.88
C ILE A 221 -21.62 18.84 15.28
N PRO A 222 -21.07 19.41 16.37
CA PRO A 222 -21.67 19.23 17.68
C PRO A 222 -23.10 19.78 17.62
N CYS A 223 -24.09 18.89 17.78
CA CYS A 223 -25.47 19.31 17.84
C CYS A 223 -25.73 19.92 19.22
N CYS A 224 -25.94 21.23 19.28
CA CYS A 224 -26.64 21.83 20.42
C CYS A 224 -28.10 21.37 20.38
N SER A 225 -28.60 20.88 21.51
CA SER A 225 -30.00 20.47 21.70
C SER A 225 -30.98 21.63 21.51
N GLU A 226 -30.52 22.88 21.49
CA GLU A 226 -31.31 24.06 21.17
C GLU A 226 -30.73 24.78 19.95
N LYS A 227 -31.56 24.93 18.92
CA LYS A 227 -31.28 25.83 17.79
C LYS A 227 -31.89 27.18 18.13
N VAL A 228 -31.07 28.13 18.56
CA VAL A 228 -31.52 29.50 18.82
C VAL A 228 -31.77 30.19 17.47
N PRO A 229 -32.99 30.68 17.18
CA PRO A 229 -33.18 31.56 16.04
C PRO A 229 -32.34 32.82 16.28
N ASN A 230 -31.38 33.11 15.39
CA ASN A 230 -30.42 34.23 15.48
C ASN A 230 -29.28 34.08 16.52
N GLY A 231 -28.87 32.85 16.87
CA GLY A 231 -27.63 32.66 17.65
C GLY A 231 -26.40 33.23 16.93
N ASP A 232 -25.48 33.81 17.69
CA ASP A 232 -24.24 34.39 17.17
C ASP A 232 -23.53 33.41 16.23
N HIS A 233 -23.06 33.93 15.10
CA HIS A 233 -22.32 33.12 14.13
C HIS A 233 -21.11 32.48 14.84
N LEU A 234 -20.98 31.16 14.72
CA LEU A 234 -19.73 30.46 15.06
C LEU A 234 -18.55 31.23 14.41
N PRO A 235 -17.38 31.33 15.06
CA PRO A 235 -16.26 32.13 14.58
C PRO A 235 -15.55 31.40 13.42
N TRP A 236 -16.26 31.21 12.31
CA TRP A 236 -15.79 30.50 11.12
C TRP A 236 -14.51 31.13 10.54
N MET A 237 -14.31 32.44 10.73
CA MET A 237 -13.11 33.14 10.30
C MET A 237 -11.83 32.66 11.02
N ASP A 238 -11.93 32.21 12.27
CA ASP A 238 -10.79 31.73 13.05
C ASP A 238 -10.42 30.27 12.70
N VAL A 239 -11.44 29.46 12.37
CA VAL A 239 -11.25 28.05 11.95
C VAL A 239 -10.56 27.94 10.59
N HIS A 240 -10.83 28.86 9.67
CA HIS A 240 -10.19 28.88 8.35
C HIS A 240 -8.75 29.40 8.37
N SER A 241 -8.39 30.22 9.34
CA SER A 241 -7.09 30.91 9.37
C SER A 241 -6.01 30.18 10.18
N ASN A 242 -6.38 29.19 11.01
CA ASN A 242 -5.42 28.49 11.85
C ASN A 242 -5.61 26.95 11.83
N GLN A 243 -4.83 26.30 10.98
CA GLN A 243 -4.91 24.86 10.66
C GLN A 243 -4.72 23.93 11.86
N LYS A 244 -4.07 24.40 12.93
CA LYS A 244 -3.79 23.64 14.15
C LYS A 244 -5.05 23.27 14.96
N PHE A 245 -6.15 24.00 14.76
CA PHE A 245 -7.44 23.69 15.39
C PHE A 245 -8.23 22.58 14.68
N ASN A 246 -7.75 22.11 13.53
CA ASN A 246 -8.35 20.99 12.79
C ASN A 246 -7.61 19.66 13.04
N ASP A 247 -6.54 19.65 13.83
CA ASP A 247 -5.89 18.43 14.28
C ASP A 247 -6.66 17.87 15.49
N PHE A 248 -7.35 16.74 15.29
CA PHE A 248 -7.94 15.95 16.37
C PHE A 248 -7.32 14.54 16.42
N PRO A 249 -6.03 14.40 16.83
CA PRO A 249 -5.33 13.11 16.81
C PRO A 249 -6.02 12.03 17.66
N PHE A 250 -6.71 12.42 18.72
CA PHE A 250 -7.43 11.50 19.61
C PHE A 250 -8.75 10.98 19.01
N LEU A 251 -9.27 11.65 17.97
CA LEU A 251 -10.50 11.24 17.32
C LEU A 251 -10.25 10.40 16.07
N ASP A 252 -9.04 10.31 15.51
CA ASP A 252 -8.86 9.65 14.20
C ASP A 252 -9.32 8.19 14.15
N ALA A 253 -9.05 7.41 15.20
CA ALA A 253 -9.55 6.03 15.29
C ALA A 253 -11.08 5.96 15.40
N ILE A 254 -11.68 6.85 16.20
CA ILE A 254 -13.14 6.94 16.38
C ILE A 254 -13.80 7.50 15.12
N ARG A 255 -13.15 8.44 14.44
CA ARG A 255 -13.55 9.07 13.19
C ARG A 255 -13.64 8.03 12.08
N LEU A 256 -12.63 7.18 11.93
CA LEU A 256 -12.66 6.09 10.96
C LEU A 256 -13.75 5.06 11.30
N GLN A 257 -13.94 4.71 12.57
CA GLN A 257 -15.03 3.84 12.99
C GLN A 257 -16.41 4.44 12.69
N MET A 258 -16.61 5.72 12.97
CA MET A 258 -17.86 6.44 12.69
C MET A 258 -18.10 6.57 11.18
N ILE A 259 -17.07 6.93 10.39
CA ILE A 259 -17.17 6.98 8.93
C ILE A 259 -17.58 5.62 8.39
N ASN A 260 -16.94 4.54 8.85
CA ASN A 260 -17.27 3.19 8.41
C ASN A 260 -18.69 2.79 8.83
N PHE A 261 -19.11 3.15 10.04
CA PHE A 261 -20.47 2.90 10.51
C PHE A 261 -21.53 3.63 9.68
N TYR A 262 -21.40 4.95 9.51
CA TYR A 262 -22.39 5.75 8.79
C TYR A 262 -22.37 5.53 7.27
N SER A 263 -21.22 5.18 6.69
CA SER A 263 -21.13 4.88 5.24
C SER A 263 -21.77 3.55 4.86
N ASN A 264 -21.95 2.64 5.82
CA ASN A 264 -22.56 1.33 5.61
C ASN A 264 -23.99 1.25 6.19
N LEU A 265 -24.49 2.34 6.75
CA LEU A 265 -25.82 2.40 7.31
C LEU A 265 -26.85 2.47 6.18
N LYS A 266 -27.84 1.57 6.19
CA LYS A 266 -28.97 1.69 5.25
C LYS A 266 -29.85 2.86 5.67
N GLU A 267 -30.48 3.52 4.70
CA GLU A 267 -31.33 4.70 4.94
C GLU A 267 -32.45 4.42 5.98
N GLU A 268 -33.03 3.22 5.90
CA GLU A 268 -34.05 2.68 6.83
C GLU A 268 -33.54 2.45 8.26
N GLU A 269 -32.22 2.30 8.46
CA GLU A 269 -31.58 2.14 9.76
C GLU A 269 -31.19 3.49 10.36
N GLY A 270 -30.90 4.49 9.53
CA GLY A 270 -30.57 5.86 9.95
C GLY A 270 -31.65 6.49 10.81
N LEU A 271 -32.92 6.34 10.42
CA LEU A 271 -34.07 6.86 11.17
C LEU A 271 -34.17 6.33 12.61
N LYS A 272 -33.66 5.12 12.88
CA LYS A 272 -33.71 4.50 14.22
C LYS A 272 -32.78 5.17 15.22
N TYR A 273 -31.70 5.80 14.75
CA TYR A 273 -30.72 6.47 15.61
C TYR A 273 -31.13 7.91 15.96
N TYR A 274 -31.87 8.59 15.08
CA TYR A 274 -32.38 9.94 15.33
C TYR A 274 -33.68 9.97 16.15
N ASN A 275 -34.53 8.94 16.05
CA ASN A 275 -35.83 8.90 16.74
C ASN A 275 -35.78 8.51 18.24
N ARG A 276 -34.59 8.39 18.85
CA ARG A 276 -34.48 8.07 20.29
C ARG A 276 -34.77 9.24 21.22
N TYR A 277 -34.91 10.47 20.73
CA TYR A 277 -35.14 11.65 21.57
C TYR A 277 -36.60 12.11 21.70
N ASP A 278 -37.55 11.51 20.98
CA ASP A 278 -38.98 11.90 21.03
C ASP A 278 -39.85 11.06 21.99
N LYS A 279 -39.24 10.32 22.92
CA LYS A 279 -39.99 9.63 23.98
C LYS A 279 -39.41 9.93 25.35
N ASN A 280 -39.69 11.13 25.85
CA ASN A 280 -39.74 11.36 27.29
C ASN A 280 -41.22 11.48 27.72
N PRO A 281 -41.83 10.46 28.35
CA PRO A 281 -43.24 10.45 28.73
C PRO A 281 -43.57 11.24 30.01
N GLU A 282 -42.68 12.11 30.50
CA GLU A 282 -42.90 12.89 31.72
C GLU A 282 -42.77 14.40 31.47
N LYS A 283 -43.73 14.95 30.72
CA LYS A 283 -44.26 16.30 30.96
C LYS A 283 -45.78 16.24 30.75
N LYS A 284 -46.47 15.69 31.74
CA LYS A 284 -47.87 16.01 32.04
C LYS A 284 -47.84 17.11 33.10
N ASP A 285 -48.56 18.19 32.81
CA ASP A 285 -49.11 19.24 33.69
C ASP A 285 -48.35 19.58 34.99
#